data_AF-A0A964Z057-F1
#
_entry.id   AF-A0A964Z057-F1
#
_cell.length_a   1.000
_cell.length_b   1.000
_cell.length_c   1.000
_cell.angle_alpha   90.00
_cell.angle_beta   90.00
_cell.angle_gamma   90.00
#
_symmetry.space_group_name_H-M   'P 1'
#
loop_
_entity.id
_entity.type
_entity.pdbx_description
1 polymer ?
#
loop_
_entity_poly.entity_id
_entity_poly.type
_entity_poly.pdbx_seq_one_letter_code
_entity_poly.pdbx_strand_id
1 'polypeptide(L)'
;LIEKLLRRVCYQIEKSGKTTGKPQNHRSATYSLWRDEEDFQIDWSQSAEVIVRHIHASSYPYVGAKSFLGEEEIRIFDAKVSKENPTIVNRTPGKIWKLINGVPVVICGKGLVELTKVSGNNGRSVLPITKLKQRLK
;
A
#
# COMPACT_ATOMS: atom_id res chain seq x y z
N LEU A 1 10.78 15.50 11.49
CA LEU A 1 9.76 15.60 12.57
C LEU A 1 10.23 14.93 13.87
N ILE A 2 10.65 13.66 13.83
CA ILE A 2 11.09 12.88 15.01
C ILE A 2 12.27 13.53 15.72
N GLU A 3 13.32 13.92 15.00
CA GLU A 3 14.50 14.57 15.58
C GLU A 3 14.13 15.87 16.35
N LYS A 4 13.24 16.68 15.78
CA LYS A 4 12.76 17.91 16.41
C LYS A 4 12.01 17.63 17.73
N LEU A 5 11.17 16.59 17.75
CA LEU A 5 10.48 16.17 18.96
C LEU A 5 11.48 15.69 20.02
N LEU A 6 12.45 14.87 19.62
CA LEU A 6 13.43 14.28 20.51
C LEU A 6 14.32 15.35 21.14
N ARG A 7 14.87 16.26 20.31
CA ARG A 7 15.63 17.43 20.78
C ARG A 7 14.82 18.28 21.77
N ARG A 8 13.55 18.55 21.46
CA ARG A 8 12.67 19.32 22.35
C ARG A 8 12.50 18.66 23.71
N VAL A 9 12.21 17.36 23.74
CA VAL A 9 11.99 16.62 24.99
C VAL A 9 13.29 16.52 25.79
N CYS A 10 14.41 16.19 25.14
CA CYS A 10 15.71 16.15 25.80
C CYS A 10 16.09 17.51 26.41
N TYR A 11 15.92 18.60 25.66
CA TYR A 11 16.18 19.95 26.16
C TYR A 11 15.32 20.31 27.38
N GLN A 12 14.04 19.93 27.37
CA GLN A 12 13.15 20.15 28.52
C GLN A 12 13.65 19.40 29.76
N ILE A 13 14.04 18.13 29.59
CA ILE A 13 14.58 17.31 30.68
C ILE A 13 15.89 17.90 31.20
N GLU A 14 16.79 18.35 30.31
CA GLU A 14 18.07 18.96 30.69
C GLU A 14 17.89 20.25 31.49
N LYS A 15 16.95 21.12 31.09
CA LYS A 15 16.75 22.43 31.73
C LYS A 15 16.00 22.39 33.05
N SER A 16 14.97 21.55 33.18
CA SER A 16 14.08 21.54 34.35
C SER A 16 14.21 20.28 35.21
N GLY A 17 14.96 19.28 34.74
CA GLY A 17 15.05 17.96 35.36
C GLY A 17 13.75 17.14 35.28
N LYS A 18 12.69 17.64 34.64
CA LYS A 18 11.35 17.01 34.62
C LYS A 18 10.61 17.23 33.30
N THR A 19 9.78 16.27 32.92
CA THR A 19 8.83 16.38 31.79
C THR A 19 7.41 16.06 32.25
N THR A 20 6.40 16.60 31.57
CA THR A 20 4.99 16.33 31.88
C THR A 20 4.47 15.21 30.99
N GLY A 21 4.26 14.03 31.59
CA GLY A 21 3.63 12.90 30.92
C GLY A 21 2.10 12.99 30.96
N LYS A 22 1.43 12.32 30.01
CA LYS A 22 -0.02 12.09 30.03
C LYS A 22 -0.28 10.58 30.11
N PRO A 23 -1.04 10.08 31.11
CA PRO A 23 -1.45 8.68 31.14
C PRO A 23 -2.18 8.27 29.85
N GLN A 24 -1.86 7.10 29.32
CA GLN A 24 -2.52 6.56 28.13
C GLN A 24 -3.95 6.10 28.48
N ASN A 25 -4.90 6.27 27.55
CA ASN A 25 -6.24 5.71 27.70
C ASN A 25 -6.27 4.26 27.17
N HIS A 26 -6.26 3.28 28.06
CA HIS A 26 -6.28 1.86 27.68
C HIS A 26 -7.51 1.45 26.87
N ARG A 27 -8.65 2.15 26.99
CA ARG A 27 -9.85 1.86 26.18
C ARG A 27 -9.69 2.24 24.71
N SER A 28 -8.72 3.09 24.39
CA SER A 28 -8.40 3.50 23.02
C SER A 28 -7.14 2.81 22.48
N ALA A 29 -6.53 1.91 23.26
CA ALA A 29 -5.32 1.21 22.84
C ALA A 29 -5.66 0.17 21.77
N THR A 30 -4.82 0.13 20.73
CA THR A 30 -4.82 -0.92 19.71
C THR A 30 -3.39 -1.44 19.55
N TYR A 31 -3.26 -2.66 19.05
CA TYR A 31 -1.98 -3.34 18.91
C TYR A 31 -1.76 -3.67 17.44
N SER A 32 -0.53 -3.49 16.97
CA SER A 32 -0.07 -3.98 15.67
C SER A 32 0.82 -5.17 15.92
N LEU A 33 0.46 -6.33 15.36
CA LEU A 33 1.32 -7.50 15.40
C LEU A 33 2.48 -7.32 14.41
N TRP A 34 3.48 -8.18 14.57
CA TRP A 34 4.51 -8.38 13.56
C TRP A 34 3.85 -8.86 12.25
N ARG A 35 4.53 -8.64 11.12
CA ARG A 35 4.03 -9.01 9.80
C ARG A 35 4.89 -10.10 9.18
N ASP A 36 4.26 -11.03 8.48
CA ASP A 36 4.91 -12.06 7.66
C ASP A 36 4.63 -11.87 6.15
N GLU A 37 5.00 -12.86 5.34
CA GLU A 37 4.83 -12.78 3.89
C GLU A 37 3.37 -12.83 3.46
N GLU A 38 2.51 -13.48 4.24
CA GLU A 38 1.07 -13.58 4.04
C GLU A 38 0.42 -12.21 4.21
N ASP A 39 0.85 -11.43 5.20
CA ASP A 39 0.36 -10.07 5.47
C ASP A 39 0.62 -9.07 4.34
N PHE A 40 1.51 -9.37 3.39
CA PHE A 40 1.76 -8.49 2.25
C PHE A 40 0.79 -8.71 1.09
N GLN A 41 0.05 -9.83 1.06
CA GLN A 41 -0.88 -10.14 -0.03
C GLN A 41 -1.97 -9.07 -0.16
N ILE A 42 -2.16 -8.56 -1.38
CA ILE A 42 -3.25 -7.63 -1.68
C ILE A 42 -4.55 -8.43 -1.80
N ASP A 43 -5.52 -8.08 -0.96
CA ASP A 43 -6.92 -8.45 -1.19
C ASP A 43 -7.56 -7.45 -2.17
N TRP A 44 -7.62 -7.83 -3.44
CA TRP A 44 -8.22 -6.99 -4.49
C TRP A 44 -9.71 -6.73 -4.28
N SER A 45 -10.41 -7.53 -3.47
CA SER A 45 -11.82 -7.34 -3.15
C SER A 45 -12.08 -6.13 -2.25
N GLN A 46 -11.04 -5.54 -1.67
CA GLN A 46 -11.11 -4.31 -0.89
C GLN A 46 -11.38 -3.07 -1.78
N SER A 47 -11.61 -1.92 -1.14
CA SER A 47 -11.70 -0.64 -1.87
C SER A 47 -10.32 -0.20 -2.37
N ALA A 48 -10.30 0.57 -3.45
CA ALA A 48 -9.08 1.15 -4.01
C ALA A 48 -8.29 1.95 -2.96
N GLU A 49 -8.97 2.69 -2.08
CA GLU A 49 -8.33 3.46 -1.01
C GLU A 49 -7.65 2.55 0.04
N VAL A 50 -8.28 1.42 0.40
CA VAL A 50 -7.69 0.43 1.31
C VAL A 50 -6.45 -0.20 0.67
N ILE A 51 -6.56 -0.59 -0.60
CA ILE A 51 -5.46 -1.22 -1.35
C ILE A 51 -4.27 -0.26 -1.49
N VAL A 52 -4.51 1.01 -1.83
CA VAL A 52 -3.43 2.02 -1.94
C VAL A 52 -2.76 2.25 -0.58
N ARG A 53 -3.52 2.34 0.51
CA ARG A 53 -2.94 2.44 1.86
C ARG A 53 -2.08 1.22 2.20
N HIS A 54 -2.54 0.02 1.84
CA HIS A 54 -1.80 -1.23 2.04
C HIS A 54 -0.48 -1.26 1.27
N ILE A 55 -0.53 -0.85 -0.01
CA ILE A 55 0.65 -0.72 -0.87
C ILE A 55 1.66 0.25 -0.24
N HIS A 56 1.22 1.44 0.17
CA HIS A 56 2.12 2.44 0.78
C HIS A 56 2.66 2.00 2.14
N ALA A 57 1.84 1.37 2.99
CA ALA A 57 2.27 0.85 4.29
C ALA A 57 3.27 -0.31 4.18
N SER A 58 3.29 -0.98 3.03
CA SER A 58 4.18 -2.13 2.75
C SER A 58 5.31 -1.79 1.79
N SER A 59 5.44 -0.51 1.38
CA SER A 59 6.46 -0.07 0.41
C SER A 59 7.86 0.04 1.03
N TYR A 60 8.85 0.38 0.20
CA TYR A 60 10.24 0.57 0.64
C TYR A 60 10.31 1.48 1.89
N PRO A 61 11.06 1.10 2.94
CA PRO A 61 12.08 0.04 2.99
C PRO A 61 11.58 -1.39 3.25
N TYR A 62 10.26 -1.62 3.30
CA TYR A 62 9.70 -2.96 3.35
C TYR A 62 9.71 -3.65 1.97
N VAL A 63 9.25 -4.90 1.93
CA VAL A 63 9.36 -5.79 0.76
C VAL A 63 8.36 -5.51 -0.37
N GLY A 64 7.44 -4.56 -0.20
CA GLY A 64 6.36 -4.27 -1.15
C GLY A 64 5.12 -5.13 -0.91
N ALA A 65 3.96 -4.62 -1.30
CA ALA A 65 2.73 -5.40 -1.29
C ALA A 65 2.78 -6.50 -2.35
N LYS A 66 2.31 -7.69 -2.02
CA LYS A 66 2.41 -8.91 -2.84
C LYS A 66 1.14 -9.12 -3.65
N SER A 67 1.30 -9.51 -4.90
CA SER A 67 0.21 -10.00 -5.76
C SER A 67 0.81 -10.89 -6.85
N PHE A 68 -0.04 -11.53 -7.66
CA PHE A 68 0.38 -12.35 -8.78
C PHE A 68 -0.15 -11.81 -10.10
N LEU A 69 0.73 -11.58 -11.08
CA LEU A 69 0.33 -11.30 -12.46
C LEU A 69 0.39 -12.60 -13.26
N GLY A 70 -0.76 -13.28 -13.38
CA GLY A 70 -0.78 -14.65 -13.90
C GLY A 70 -0.26 -15.63 -12.85
N GLU A 71 0.89 -16.26 -13.13
CA GLU A 71 1.59 -17.16 -12.20
C GLU A 71 2.84 -16.52 -11.59
N GLU A 72 3.25 -15.33 -12.08
CA GLU A 72 4.42 -14.62 -11.58
C GLU A 72 4.05 -13.78 -10.36
N GLU A 73 4.74 -14.01 -9.25
CA GLU A 73 4.69 -13.10 -8.10
C GLU A 73 5.30 -11.74 -8.47
N ILE A 74 4.64 -10.68 -8.03
CA ILE A 74 5.06 -9.30 -8.19
C ILE A 74 4.96 -8.57 -6.86
N ARG A 75 5.84 -7.58 -6.68
CA ARG A 75 5.82 -6.63 -5.57
C ARG A 75 5.43 -5.25 -6.05
N ILE A 76 4.44 -4.66 -5.40
CA ILE A 76 3.88 -3.35 -5.74
C ILE A 76 4.31 -2.38 -4.64
N PHE A 77 5.01 -1.33 -5.05
CA PHE A 77 5.61 -0.34 -4.16
C PHE A 77 4.91 1.01 -4.22
N ASP A 78 4.22 1.31 -5.32
CA ASP A 78 3.47 2.55 -5.44
C ASP A 78 2.26 2.37 -6.33
N ALA A 79 1.21 3.10 -5.97
CA ALA A 79 -0.06 3.13 -6.66
C ALA A 79 -0.86 4.38 -6.27
N LYS A 80 -1.86 4.70 -7.07
CA LYS A 80 -2.83 5.77 -6.77
C LYS A 80 -4.24 5.30 -7.07
N VAL A 81 -5.21 5.84 -6.32
CA VAL A 81 -6.62 5.66 -6.64
C VAL A 81 -6.89 6.36 -7.97
N SER A 82 -7.50 5.66 -8.92
CA SER A 82 -7.86 6.29 -10.19
C SER A 82 -8.96 7.32 -9.95
N LYS A 83 -8.90 8.43 -10.69
CA LYS A 83 -9.98 9.43 -10.70
C LYS A 83 -11.22 8.95 -11.45
N GLU A 84 -11.08 7.87 -12.22
CA GLU A 84 -12.16 7.27 -12.98
C GLU A 84 -12.98 6.33 -12.11
N ASN A 85 -14.30 6.39 -12.28
CA ASN A 85 -15.22 5.51 -11.56
C ASN A 85 -16.32 5.01 -12.50
N PRO A 86 -15.99 4.15 -13.48
CA PRO A 86 -16.97 3.59 -14.38
C PRO A 86 -17.93 2.64 -13.64
N THR A 87 -19.18 2.62 -14.07
CA THR A 87 -20.15 1.59 -13.67
C THR A 87 -19.81 0.29 -14.40
N ILE A 88 -19.21 -0.66 -13.69
CA ILE A 88 -18.83 -1.97 -14.22
C ILE A 88 -19.85 -3.00 -13.71
N VAL A 89 -20.75 -3.46 -14.59
CA VAL A 89 -21.82 -4.42 -14.24
C VAL A 89 -21.24 -5.77 -13.78
N ASN A 90 -20.19 -6.25 -14.47
CA ASN A 90 -19.50 -7.49 -14.15
C ASN A 90 -18.20 -7.26 -13.36
N ARG A 91 -18.27 -6.45 -12.30
CA ARG A 91 -17.11 -6.07 -11.48
C ARG A 91 -16.39 -7.32 -10.97
N THR A 92 -15.18 -7.54 -11.49
CA THR A 92 -14.33 -8.66 -11.10
C THR A 92 -13.02 -8.09 -10.56
N PRO A 93 -12.85 -8.02 -9.23
CA PRO A 93 -11.62 -7.53 -8.63
C PRO A 93 -10.36 -8.23 -9.17
N GLY A 94 -9.26 -7.49 -9.27
CA GLY A 94 -7.97 -7.92 -9.79
C GLY A 94 -7.84 -7.87 -11.32
N LYS A 95 -8.93 -7.75 -12.10
CA LYS A 95 -8.79 -7.62 -13.56
C LYS A 95 -8.19 -6.26 -13.95
N ILE A 96 -7.32 -6.25 -14.95
CA ILE A 96 -6.88 -5.01 -15.60
C ILE A 96 -8.02 -4.51 -16.49
N TRP A 97 -8.52 -3.31 -16.21
CA TRP A 97 -9.58 -2.67 -16.99
C TRP A 97 -9.01 -2.00 -18.24
N LYS A 98 -7.91 -1.24 -18.08
CA LYS A 98 -7.20 -0.58 -19.17
C LYS A 98 -5.74 -0.34 -18.83
N LEU A 99 -4.97 0.04 -19.85
CA LEU A 99 -3.59 0.48 -19.74
C LEU A 99 -3.52 1.96 -20.12
N ILE A 100 -2.90 2.80 -19.29
CA ILE A 100 -2.62 4.20 -19.60
C ILE A 100 -1.11 4.32 -19.78
N ASN A 101 -0.64 4.43 -21.02
CA ASN A 101 0.80 4.45 -21.33
C ASN A 101 1.59 3.28 -20.69
N GLY A 102 0.99 2.08 -20.67
CA GLY A 102 1.58 0.89 -20.05
C GLY A 102 1.39 0.76 -18.53
N VAL A 103 0.75 1.73 -17.88
CA VAL A 103 0.35 1.66 -16.45
C VAL A 103 -0.99 0.93 -16.35
N PRO A 104 -1.08 -0.19 -15.60
CA PRO A 104 -2.33 -0.92 -15.44
C PRO A 104 -3.29 -0.22 -14.49
N VAL A 105 -4.54 -0.10 -14.93
CA VAL A 105 -5.68 0.32 -14.11
C VAL A 105 -6.47 -0.93 -13.72
N VAL A 106 -6.43 -1.27 -12.44
CA VAL A 106 -6.94 -2.54 -11.90
C VAL A 106 -8.28 -2.32 -11.19
N ILE A 107 -9.22 -3.24 -11.42
CA ILE A 107 -10.53 -3.26 -10.78
C ILE A 107 -10.38 -3.72 -9.33
N CYS A 108 -10.93 -2.94 -8.40
CA CYS A 108 -11.02 -3.29 -6.97
C CYS A 108 -12.46 -3.69 -6.61
N GLY A 109 -12.73 -4.07 -5.36
CA GLY A 109 -14.11 -4.22 -4.87
C GLY A 109 -14.91 -2.93 -4.98
N LYS A 110 -14.26 -1.79 -4.75
CA LYS A 110 -14.78 -0.45 -5.02
C LYS A 110 -13.70 0.43 -5.63
N GLY A 111 -14.04 1.19 -6.67
CA GLY A 111 -13.09 2.06 -7.37
C GLY A 111 -12.10 1.27 -8.23
N LEU A 112 -11.00 1.95 -8.58
CA LEU A 112 -9.93 1.44 -9.42
C LEU A 112 -8.57 1.91 -8.88
N VAL A 113 -7.52 1.13 -9.10
CA VAL A 113 -6.14 1.48 -8.71
C VAL A 113 -5.23 1.51 -9.92
N GLU A 114 -4.40 2.54 -10.05
CA GLU A 114 -3.34 2.64 -11.04
C GLU A 114 -2.01 2.25 -10.37
N LEU A 115 -1.34 1.20 -10.87
CA LEU A 115 -0.08 0.71 -10.28
C LEU A 115 1.11 1.41 -10.93
N THR A 116 1.78 2.29 -10.18
CA THR A 116 2.82 3.19 -10.70
C THR A 116 4.24 2.68 -10.47
N LYS A 117 4.43 1.73 -9.56
CA LYS A 117 5.73 1.06 -9.34
C LYS A 117 5.53 -0.41 -8.97
N VAL A 118 5.87 -1.30 -9.91
CA VAL A 118 5.72 -2.76 -9.78
C VAL A 118 7.01 -3.45 -10.20
N SER A 119 7.50 -4.37 -9.39
CA SER A 119 8.67 -5.19 -9.69
C SER A 119 8.32 -6.68 -9.68
N GLY A 120 8.96 -7.46 -10.54
CA GLY A 120 8.88 -8.93 -10.48
C GLY A 120 9.87 -9.49 -9.46
N ASN A 121 9.87 -10.81 -9.30
CA ASN A 121 10.79 -11.52 -8.39
C ASN A 121 12.28 -11.27 -8.66
N ASN A 122 12.65 -10.86 -9.88
CA ASN A 122 14.02 -10.50 -10.25
C ASN A 122 14.39 -9.04 -9.88
N GLY A 123 13.50 -8.31 -9.18
CA GLY A 123 13.67 -6.91 -8.81
C GLY A 123 13.49 -5.90 -9.94
N ARG A 124 13.31 -6.36 -11.19
CA ARG A 124 13.13 -5.48 -12.36
C ARG A 124 11.69 -5.01 -12.45
N SER A 125 11.50 -3.81 -13.01
CA SER A 125 10.18 -3.25 -13.28
C SER A 125 9.38 -4.17 -14.20
N VAL A 126 8.11 -4.40 -13.85
CA VAL A 126 7.10 -5.07 -14.70
C VAL A 126 6.42 -4.06 -15.63
N LEU A 127 6.52 -2.76 -15.31
CA LEU A 127 6.00 -1.70 -16.15
C LEU A 127 6.99 -1.38 -17.29
N PRO A 128 6.50 -1.09 -18.51
CA PRO A 128 5.09 -1.05 -18.90
C PRO A 128 4.48 -2.44 -19.12
N ILE A 129 3.23 -2.65 -18.70
CA ILE A 129 2.46 -3.82 -19.11
C ILE A 129 1.98 -3.63 -20.55
N THR A 130 2.14 -4.66 -21.38
CA THR A 130 1.73 -4.66 -22.79
C THR A 130 0.46 -5.47 -23.05
N LYS A 131 0.13 -6.43 -22.16
CA LYS A 131 -1.03 -7.32 -22.32
C LYS A 131 -2.19 -6.88 -21.42
N LEU A 132 -3.29 -6.47 -22.03
CA LEU A 132 -4.49 -6.02 -21.28
C LEU A 132 -5.26 -7.17 -20.61
N LYS A 133 -5.40 -8.32 -21.28
CA LYS A 133 -6.24 -9.44 -20.83
C LYS A 133 -5.54 -10.28 -19.75
N GLN A 134 -5.16 -9.64 -18.64
CA GLN A 134 -4.53 -10.27 -17.48
C GLN A 134 -5.29 -9.92 -16.20
N ARG A 135 -5.00 -10.67 -15.14
CA ARG A 135 -5.59 -10.49 -13.82
C ARG A 135 -4.49 -10.56 -12.76
N LEU A 136 -4.59 -9.66 -11.79
CA LEU A 136 -3.87 -9.70 -10.54
C LEU A 136 -4.64 -10.54 -9.51
N LYS A 137 -3.94 -11.46 -8.83
CA LYS A 137 -4.48 -12.26 -7.74
C LYS A 137 -3.83 -11.89 -6.41
#